data_AF-A0A7C6TKJ2-F1
#
_entry.id   AF-A0A7C6TKJ2-F1
#
_cell.length_a   1.000
_cell.length_b   1.000
_cell.length_c   1.000
_cell.angle_alpha   90.00
_cell.angle_beta   90.00
_cell.angle_gamma   90.00
#
_symmetry.space_group_name_H-M   'P 1'
#
loop_
_entity.id
_entity.type
_entity.pdbx_description
1 polymer ?
#
loop_
_entity_poly.entity_id
_entity_poly.type
_entity_poly.pdbx_seq_one_letter_code
_entity_poly.pdbx_strand_id
1 'polypeptide(L)'
;IGLFRDAFTTATELIDDLPPGTFSKQDAQRADFLIDDDGEVFVSELSELQKFFLEFSLANLSRPPVVVIDNIDYLRESADRARAWAGILIYQQMRRTRDPEDPLTVIVSCEDSSELDIATSSLGSRTEPSVLELELPPHLPAQRGSKH
;
A
#
# COMPACT_ATOMS: atom_id res chain seq x y z
N ILE A 1 6.84 -4.57 17.47
CA ILE A 1 6.22 -5.90 17.27
C ILE A 1 4.73 -5.89 17.62
N GLY A 2 4.29 -5.47 18.82
CA GLY A 2 2.85 -5.42 19.17
C GLY A 2 2.00 -4.52 18.25
N LEU A 3 2.49 -3.34 17.89
CA LEU A 3 1.77 -2.38 17.05
C LEU A 3 1.54 -2.87 15.61
N PHE A 4 2.43 -3.72 15.09
CA PHE A 4 2.27 -4.35 13.78
C PHE A 4 1.23 -5.47 13.85
N ARG A 5 1.32 -6.34 14.88
CA ARG A 5 0.36 -7.42 15.10
C ARG A 5 -1.07 -6.87 15.27
N ASP A 6 -1.25 -5.80 16.04
CA ASP A 6 -2.54 -5.16 16.25
C ASP A 6 -3.09 -4.55 14.95
N ALA A 7 -2.24 -3.86 14.17
CA ALA A 7 -2.63 -3.32 12.86
C ALA A 7 -3.05 -4.44 11.88
N PHE A 8 -2.37 -5.59 11.90
CA PHE A 8 -2.72 -6.75 11.09
C PHE A 8 -4.00 -7.45 11.54
N THR A 9 -4.24 -7.57 12.84
CA THR A 9 -5.51 -8.08 13.37
C THR A 9 -6.67 -7.20 12.93
N THR A 10 -6.55 -5.88 13.08
CA THR A 10 -7.61 -4.96 12.63
C THR A 10 -7.77 -4.93 11.10
N ALA A 11 -6.69 -5.07 10.34
CA ALA A 11 -6.79 -5.23 8.88
C ALA A 11 -7.52 -6.53 8.51
N THR A 12 -7.26 -7.61 9.23
CA THR A 12 -7.96 -8.90 9.03
C THR A 12 -9.44 -8.81 9.39
N GLU A 13 -9.79 -8.11 10.49
CA GLU A 13 -11.18 -7.85 10.86
C GLU A 13 -11.90 -7.01 9.80
N LEU A 14 -11.23 -5.98 9.25
CA LEU A 14 -11.80 -5.16 8.18
C LEU A 14 -12.01 -5.97 6.89
N ILE A 15 -11.12 -6.92 6.59
CA ILE A 15 -11.23 -7.84 5.44
C ILE A 15 -12.37 -8.85 5.66
N ASP A 16 -12.54 -9.36 6.89
CA ASP A 16 -13.61 -10.29 7.25
C ASP A 16 -15.01 -9.63 7.13
N ASP A 17 -15.08 -8.29 7.22
CA ASP A 17 -16.30 -7.49 7.01
C ASP A 17 -16.66 -7.23 5.54
N LEU A 18 -15.81 -7.62 4.58
CA LEU A 18 -16.05 -7.43 3.15
C LEU A 18 -17.00 -8.49 2.56
N PRO A 19 -17.76 -8.16 1.50
CA PRO A 19 -18.58 -9.13 0.79
C PRO A 19 -17.74 -10.35 0.32
N PRO A 20 -18.32 -11.56 0.28
CA PRO A 20 -17.61 -12.73 -0.22
C PRO A 20 -17.17 -12.55 -1.69
N GLY A 21 -15.89 -12.78 -1.99
CA GLY A 21 -15.39 -12.95 -3.37
C GLY A 21 -14.44 -11.89 -3.90
N THR A 22 -13.99 -10.95 -3.07
CA THR A 22 -13.29 -9.76 -3.55
C THR A 22 -11.86 -9.61 -3.02
N PHE A 23 -11.66 -9.67 -1.71
CA PHE A 23 -10.34 -9.78 -1.07
C PHE A 23 -10.54 -10.60 0.19
N SER A 24 -10.08 -11.84 0.20
CA SER A 24 -10.37 -12.76 1.29
C SER A 24 -9.27 -12.74 2.35
N LYS A 25 -9.60 -13.24 3.55
CA LYS A 25 -8.62 -13.57 4.57
C LYS A 25 -7.50 -14.48 4.06
N GLN A 26 -7.78 -15.38 3.11
CA GLN A 26 -6.76 -16.21 2.49
C GLN A 26 -5.83 -15.41 1.57
N ASP A 27 -6.31 -14.34 0.93
CA ASP A 27 -5.48 -13.45 0.11
C ASP A 27 -4.55 -12.62 0.99
N ALA A 28 -5.04 -12.17 2.14
CA ALA A 28 -4.22 -11.55 3.18
C ALA A 28 -3.24 -12.54 3.84
N GLN A 29 -3.58 -13.81 3.98
CA GLN A 29 -2.62 -14.81 4.48
C GLN A 29 -1.58 -15.19 3.41
N ARG A 30 -1.98 -15.26 2.13
CA ARG A 30 -1.09 -15.57 0.99
C ARG A 30 -0.17 -14.42 0.59
N ALA A 31 -0.56 -13.19 0.87
CA ALA A 31 0.24 -12.00 0.62
C ALA A 31 1.45 -11.87 1.57
N ASP A 32 1.77 -12.95 2.32
CA ASP A 32 3.00 -13.07 3.12
C ASP A 32 3.12 -11.96 4.18
N PHE A 33 2.00 -11.39 4.63
CA PHE A 33 1.98 -10.37 5.69
C PHE A 33 2.51 -10.87 7.04
N LEU A 34 2.60 -12.19 7.19
CA LEU A 34 3.08 -12.84 8.40
C LEU A 34 4.57 -13.11 8.22
N ILE A 35 5.39 -12.31 8.91
CA ILE A 35 6.72 -12.74 9.37
C ILE A 35 6.51 -14.11 10.02
N ASP A 36 7.39 -15.07 9.74
CA ASP A 36 7.29 -16.43 10.28
C ASP A 36 6.94 -16.45 11.78
N ASP A 37 6.29 -17.55 12.21
CA ASP A 37 5.84 -17.71 13.60
C ASP A 37 6.99 -17.62 14.63
N ASP A 38 8.25 -17.67 14.17
CA ASP A 38 9.48 -17.60 14.97
C ASP A 38 10.08 -16.18 15.09
N GLY A 39 9.66 -15.21 14.28
CA GLY A 39 9.92 -13.78 14.49
C GLY A 39 11.33 -13.28 14.17
N GLU A 40 12.15 -14.07 13.46
CA GLU A 40 13.52 -13.69 13.06
C GLU A 40 13.74 -13.83 11.54
N VAL A 41 13.12 -12.94 10.76
CA VAL A 41 13.38 -12.81 9.32
C VAL A 41 14.22 -11.55 9.07
N PHE A 42 15.34 -11.68 8.34
CA PHE A 42 16.12 -10.51 7.93
C PHE A 42 15.37 -9.72 6.85
N VAL A 43 15.50 -8.39 6.85
CA VAL A 43 14.85 -7.52 5.83
C VAL A 43 15.22 -7.93 4.39
N SER A 44 16.43 -8.49 4.19
CA SER A 44 16.89 -9.00 2.90
C SER A 44 16.11 -10.21 2.39
N GLU A 45 15.46 -10.95 3.28
CA GLU A 45 14.71 -12.18 2.99
C GLU A 45 13.24 -11.92 2.72
N LEU A 46 12.77 -10.70 3.00
CA LEU A 46 11.42 -10.27 2.71
C LEU A 46 11.17 -10.18 1.20
N SER A 47 10.00 -10.63 0.76
CA SER A 47 9.45 -10.34 -0.56
C SER A 47 9.29 -8.84 -0.76
N GLU A 48 9.21 -8.39 -2.01
CA GLU A 48 9.06 -6.96 -2.32
C GLU A 48 7.75 -6.40 -1.74
N LEU A 49 6.68 -7.20 -1.71
CA LEU A 49 5.42 -6.82 -1.07
C LEU A 49 5.56 -6.66 0.46
N GLN A 50 6.29 -7.57 1.11
CA GLN A 50 6.58 -7.47 2.55
C GLN A 50 7.42 -6.24 2.88
N LYS A 51 8.47 -5.97 2.09
CA LYS A 51 9.30 -4.76 2.24
C LYS A 51 8.47 -3.50 2.07
N PHE A 52 7.61 -3.45 1.05
CA PHE A 52 6.69 -2.33 0.84
C PHE A 52 5.84 -2.05 2.08
N PHE A 53 5.22 -3.07 2.67
CA PHE A 53 4.38 -2.87 3.87
C PHE A 53 5.19 -2.53 5.12
N LEU A 54 6.42 -3.04 5.24
CA LEU A 54 7.34 -2.63 6.30
C LEU A 54 7.66 -1.13 6.17
N GLU A 55 8.08 -0.68 4.99
CA GLU A 55 8.40 0.73 4.72
C GLU A 55 7.19 1.65 4.91
N PHE A 56 6.02 1.24 4.40
CA PHE A 56 4.77 1.97 4.60
C PHE A 56 4.41 2.08 6.09
N SER A 57 4.58 1.01 6.85
CA SER A 57 4.34 1.03 8.30
C SER A 57 5.35 1.92 9.05
N LEU A 58 6.62 1.88 8.64
CA LEU A 58 7.67 2.75 9.18
C LEU A 58 7.36 4.23 8.92
N ALA A 59 6.95 4.57 7.69
CA ALA A 59 6.53 5.91 7.31
C ALA A 59 5.34 6.42 8.15
N ASN A 60 4.52 5.50 8.67
CA ASN A 60 3.36 5.79 9.47
C ASN A 60 3.60 5.84 11.00
N LEU A 61 4.81 5.56 11.49
CA LEU A 61 5.09 5.48 12.94
C LEU A 61 4.79 6.78 13.70
N SER A 62 5.09 7.93 13.09
CA SER A 62 4.82 9.25 13.66
C SER A 62 3.36 9.69 13.49
N ARG A 63 2.50 8.83 12.92
CA ARG A 63 1.13 9.14 12.51
C ARG A 63 1.05 10.42 11.67
N PRO A 64 1.82 10.52 10.56
CA PRO A 64 1.73 11.70 9.73
C PRO A 64 0.31 11.85 9.15
N PRO A 65 -0.10 13.08 8.84
CA PRO A 65 -1.36 13.34 8.13
C PRO A 65 -1.26 13.00 6.63
N VAL A 66 -0.04 12.94 6.08
CA VAL A 66 0.21 12.65 4.67
C VAL A 66 1.36 11.63 4.53
N VAL A 67 1.14 10.60 3.70
CA VAL A 67 2.18 9.68 3.24
C VAL A 67 2.24 9.72 1.72
N VAL A 68 3.45 9.79 1.17
CA VAL A 68 3.69 9.76 -0.28
C VAL A 68 4.40 8.45 -0.61
N ILE A 69 3.85 7.71 -1.55
CA ILE A 69 4.42 6.48 -2.11
C ILE A 69 4.86 6.81 -3.52
N ASP A 70 6.16 6.78 -3.76
CA ASP A 70 6.72 7.02 -5.09
C ASP A 70 6.82 5.68 -5.84
N ASN A 71 6.06 5.56 -6.91
CA ASN A 71 6.06 4.47 -7.88
C ASN A 71 5.73 3.09 -7.30
N ILE A 72 4.42 2.82 -7.13
CA ILE A 72 3.94 1.51 -6.68
C ILE A 72 4.23 0.39 -7.70
N ASP A 73 4.49 0.73 -8.97
CA ASP A 73 4.80 -0.22 -10.04
C ASP A 73 6.18 -0.88 -9.90
N TYR A 74 6.96 -0.47 -8.90
CA TYR A 74 8.13 -1.23 -8.47
C TYR A 74 7.77 -2.68 -8.09
N LEU A 75 6.54 -2.91 -7.60
CA LEU A 75 5.97 -4.24 -7.44
C LEU A 75 5.64 -4.83 -8.83
N ARG A 76 6.50 -5.73 -9.31
CA ARG A 76 6.42 -6.27 -10.68
C ARG A 76 5.18 -7.11 -10.94
N GLU A 77 4.77 -7.88 -9.95
CA GLU A 77 3.62 -8.78 -10.07
C GLU A 77 2.32 -8.00 -9.88
N SER A 78 1.40 -8.12 -10.84
CA SER A 78 0.08 -7.48 -10.79
C SER A 78 -0.69 -7.84 -9.51
N ALA A 79 -0.59 -9.10 -9.08
CA ALA A 79 -1.21 -9.55 -7.84
C ALA A 79 -0.65 -8.80 -6.60
N ASP A 80 0.64 -8.48 -6.60
CA ASP A 80 1.28 -7.76 -5.49
C ASP A 80 0.93 -6.27 -5.51
N ARG A 81 0.82 -5.65 -6.69
CA ARG A 81 0.27 -4.29 -6.82
C ARG A 81 -1.16 -4.20 -6.30
N ALA A 82 -2.03 -5.13 -6.71
CA ALA A 82 -3.41 -5.16 -6.25
C ALA A 82 -3.50 -5.33 -4.72
N ARG A 83 -2.64 -6.17 -4.13
CA ARG A 83 -2.53 -6.33 -2.67
C ARG A 83 -2.00 -5.09 -1.97
N ALA A 84 -1.00 -4.43 -2.54
CA ALA A 84 -0.46 -3.18 -2.01
C ALA A 84 -1.53 -2.08 -1.99
N TRP A 85 -2.24 -1.89 -3.10
CA TRP A 85 -3.39 -0.98 -3.18
C TRP A 85 -4.47 -1.30 -2.14
N ALA A 86 -4.85 -2.57 -2.02
CA ALA A 86 -5.83 -2.99 -1.02
C ALA A 86 -5.36 -2.66 0.41
N GLY A 87 -4.10 -2.97 0.74
CA GLY A 87 -3.52 -2.68 2.06
C GLY A 87 -3.45 -1.18 2.38
N ILE A 88 -3.13 -0.34 1.39
CA ILE A 88 -3.16 1.13 1.54
C ILE A 88 -4.58 1.60 1.89
N LEU A 89 -5.59 1.18 1.11
CA LEU A 89 -6.98 1.59 1.30
C LEU A 89 -7.54 1.13 2.65
N ILE A 90 -7.26 -0.12 3.03
CA ILE A 90 -7.61 -0.69 4.34
C ILE A 90 -7.00 0.15 5.46
N TYR A 91 -5.70 0.43 5.39
CA TYR A 91 -5.00 1.18 6.43
C TYR A 91 -5.50 2.64 6.53
N GLN A 92 -5.78 3.27 5.39
CA GLN A 92 -6.37 4.60 5.34
C GLN A 92 -7.75 4.61 6.04
N GLN A 93 -8.60 3.62 5.76
CA GLN A 93 -9.91 3.50 6.39
C GLN A 93 -9.81 3.23 7.90
N MET A 94 -8.84 2.40 8.32
CA MET A 94 -8.56 2.18 9.74
C MET A 94 -8.12 3.46 10.45
N ARG A 95 -7.21 4.24 9.84
CA ARG A 95 -6.78 5.54 10.38
C ARG A 95 -7.96 6.50 10.49
N ARG A 96 -8.81 6.58 9.47
CA ARG A 96 -10.03 7.40 9.50
C ARG A 96 -10.99 7.02 10.62
N THR A 97 -11.11 5.72 10.91
CA THR A 97 -11.99 5.22 11.97
C THR A 97 -11.41 5.49 13.36
N ARG A 98 -10.09 5.32 13.51
CA ARG A 98 -9.37 5.50 14.77
C ARG A 98 -9.19 6.96 15.16
N ASP A 99 -8.80 7.79 14.20
CA ASP A 99 -8.42 9.19 14.38
C ASP A 99 -9.21 10.07 13.36
N PRO A 100 -10.53 10.25 13.53
CA PRO A 100 -11.38 10.92 12.54
C PRO A 100 -11.05 12.41 12.34
N GLU A 101 -10.47 13.06 13.35
CA GLU A 101 -10.04 14.46 13.29
C GLU A 101 -8.68 14.65 12.59
N ASP A 102 -7.93 13.56 12.38
CA ASP A 102 -6.62 13.56 11.71
C ASP A 102 -6.51 12.39 10.71
N PRO A 103 -7.32 12.42 9.63
CA PRO A 103 -7.36 11.35 8.66
C PRO A 103 -6.07 11.29 7.84
N LEU A 104 -5.62 10.06 7.54
CA LEU A 104 -4.46 9.86 6.68
C LEU A 104 -4.81 10.18 5.21
N THR A 105 -4.02 11.06 4.60
CA THR A 105 -3.97 11.24 3.15
C THR A 105 -2.82 10.41 2.58
N VAL A 106 -3.08 9.60 1.56
CA VAL A 106 -2.04 8.85 0.84
C VAL A 106 -1.99 9.34 -0.60
N ILE A 107 -0.80 9.75 -1.03
CA ILE A 107 -0.52 10.11 -2.42
C ILE A 107 0.36 9.00 -2.99
N VAL A 108 -0.05 8.42 -4.11
CA VAL A 108 0.68 7.32 -4.76
C VAL A 108 0.91 7.70 -6.21
N SER A 109 2.16 7.59 -6.68
CA SER A 109 2.45 7.64 -8.12
C SER A 109 2.46 6.22 -8.70
N CYS A 110 1.93 6.10 -9.91
CA CYS A 110 1.91 4.87 -10.69
C CYS A 110 1.94 5.20 -12.20
N GLU A 111 2.42 4.25 -12.99
CA GLU A 111 2.34 4.22 -14.45
C GLU A 111 0.99 3.67 -14.93
N ASP A 112 0.44 2.69 -14.21
CA ASP A 112 -0.86 2.07 -14.49
C ASP A 112 -1.73 2.02 -13.21
N SER A 113 -2.97 2.51 -13.30
CA SER A 113 -3.94 2.48 -12.19
C SER A 113 -4.85 1.26 -12.22
N SER A 114 -4.69 0.31 -13.16
CA SER A 114 -5.60 -0.82 -13.31
C SER A 114 -5.72 -1.70 -12.05
N GLU A 115 -4.63 -1.87 -11.29
CA GLU A 115 -4.70 -2.61 -10.02
C GLU A 115 -5.41 -1.86 -8.89
N LEU A 116 -5.53 -0.53 -8.97
CA LEU A 116 -6.36 0.25 -8.04
C LEU A 116 -7.85 -0.10 -8.24
N ASP A 117 -8.28 -0.28 -9.49
CA ASP A 117 -9.67 -0.65 -9.80
C ASP A 117 -9.99 -2.05 -9.27
N ILE A 118 -9.04 -2.98 -9.38
CA ILE A 118 -9.16 -4.33 -8.80
C ILE A 118 -9.32 -4.20 -7.28
N ALA A 119 -8.43 -3.48 -6.61
CA ALA A 119 -8.49 -3.30 -5.16
C ALA A 119 -9.79 -2.62 -4.70
N THR A 120 -10.23 -1.57 -5.40
CA THR A 120 -11.42 -0.79 -5.03
C THR A 120 -12.71 -1.58 -5.27
N SER A 121 -12.81 -2.27 -6.41
CA SER A 121 -13.92 -3.20 -6.69
C SER A 121 -14.00 -4.28 -5.62
N SER A 122 -12.83 -4.70 -5.14
CA SER A 122 -12.75 -5.73 -4.14
C SER A 122 -13.15 -5.27 -2.72
N LEU A 123 -12.69 -4.11 -2.29
CA LEU A 123 -12.99 -3.61 -0.95
C LEU A 123 -14.42 -3.04 -0.81
N GLY A 124 -15.19 -2.92 -1.89
CA GLY A 124 -16.59 -2.51 -1.88
C GLY A 124 -16.81 -1.08 -1.37
N SER A 125 -16.83 -0.09 -2.27
CA SER A 125 -17.30 1.32 -2.13
C SER A 125 -16.99 2.14 -0.87
N ARG A 126 -16.19 1.67 0.09
CA ARG A 126 -15.91 2.39 1.35
C ARG A 126 -14.83 3.47 1.20
N THR A 127 -14.05 3.42 0.13
CA THR A 127 -13.00 4.39 -0.20
C THR A 127 -13.12 4.76 -1.68
N GLU A 128 -13.31 6.04 -1.97
CA GLU A 128 -13.29 6.59 -3.33
C GLU A 128 -11.96 7.33 -3.56
N PRO A 129 -10.91 6.62 -4.01
CA PRO A 129 -9.64 7.26 -4.36
C PRO A 129 -9.84 8.21 -5.55
N SER A 130 -9.22 9.37 -5.50
CA SER A 130 -9.15 10.29 -6.65
C SER A 130 -7.93 9.95 -7.49
N VAL A 131 -8.14 9.65 -8.79
CA VAL A 131 -7.07 9.40 -9.75
C VAL A 131 -6.84 10.67 -10.57
N LEU A 132 -5.58 11.09 -10.68
CA LEU A 132 -5.16 12.23 -11.48
C LEU A 132 -4.09 11.78 -12.49
N GLU A 133 -4.43 11.80 -13.77
CA GLU A 133 -3.46 11.60 -14.84
C GLU A 133 -2.58 12.85 -15.00
N LEU A 134 -1.28 12.67 -14.89
CA LEU A 134 -0.29 13.74 -15.04
C LEU A 134 0.45 13.56 -16.36
N GLU A 135 0.31 14.52 -17.28
CA GLU A 135 1.16 14.60 -18.47
C GLU A 135 2.57 15.07 -18.04
N LEU A 136 3.52 14.14 -17.97
CA LEU A 136 4.91 14.49 -17.71
C LEU A 136 5.53 15.09 -18.99
N PRO A 137 6.11 16.30 -18.94
CA PRO A 137 6.81 16.85 -20.08
C PRO A 137 7.98 15.93 -20.45
N PRO A 138 8.29 15.77 -21.76
CA PRO A 138 9.38 14.92 -22.18
C PRO A 138 10.68 15.36 -21.50
N HIS A 139 11.35 14.43 -20.82
CA HIS A 139 12.64 14.69 -20.20
C HIS A 139 13.64 15.15 -21.28
N LEU A 140 13.99 16.44 -21.28
CA LEU A 140 15.08 16.95 -22.11
C LEU A 140 16.39 16.37 -21.56
N PRO A 141 17.17 15.62 -22.35
CA PRO A 141 18.45 15.11 -21.89
C PRO A 141 19.35 16.29 -21.50
N ALA A 142 19.94 16.21 -20.31
CA ALA A 142 20.86 17.24 -19.82
C ALA A 142 21.94 17.51 -20.87
N GLN A 143 22.03 18.75 -21.35
CA GLN A 143 23.12 19.16 -22.23
C GLN A 143 24.43 18.95 -21.46
N ARG A 144 25.18 17.90 -21.81
CA ARG A 144 26.57 17.75 -21.39
C ARG A 144 27.33 18.93 -21.98
N GLY A 145 27.55 19.95 -21.16
CA GLY A 145 28.43 21.06 -21.47
C GLY A 145 29.81 20.51 -21.82
N SER A 146 30.18 20.60 -23.09
CA SER A 146 31.52 20.36 -23.58
C SER A 146 32.44 21.39 -22.93
N LYS A 147 33.25 20.98 -21.96
CA LYS A 147 34.34 21.80 -21.46
C LYS A 147 35.46 21.77 -22.49
N HIS A 148 35.70 22.93 -23.12
CA HIS A 148 36.88 23.22 -23.93
C HIS A 148 38.12 23.32 -23.04
#